data_AF-M5G2Z8-F1
#
_entry.id   AF-M5G2Z8-F1
#
_cell.length_a   1.000
_cell.length_b   1.000
_cell.length_c   1.000
_cell.angle_alpha   90.00
_cell.angle_beta   90.00
_cell.angle_gamma   90.00
#
_symmetry.space_group_name_H-M   'P 1'
#
loop_
_entity.id
_entity.type
_entity.pdbx_description
1 polymer ?
#
loop_
_entity_poly.entity_id
_entity_poly.type
_entity_poly.pdbx_seq_one_letter_code
_entity_poly.pdbx_strand_id
1 'polypeptide(L)'
;MLCDLHGHPHKPHLHLQLSQAYNVYVLMLLELEEMVQHALGHDKPNWHMLNACPACNYVLEGEPELAHSKLISLDGNNSSKCFAQAGDQDLCTFKSNYLLSPMFIDEFKKEPTHGRTHSAKELPKENKTKTEPDEDNCTDKSKTSNAKEQSSHQMDGLDATGNFLCTWCHGMVVCLANMLQSSELCVFKKLKLKPLLIA
;
A
#
# COMPACT_ATOMS: atom_id res chain seq x y z
N MET A 1 3.13 -7.37 27.49
CA MET A 1 2.71 -8.70 27.01
C MET A 1 3.56 -9.84 27.55
N LEU A 2 4.89 -9.89 27.33
CA LEU A 2 5.74 -10.98 27.87
C LEU A 2 5.76 -11.03 29.41
N CYS A 3 5.94 -9.88 30.08
CA CYS A 3 5.89 -9.81 31.55
C CYS A 3 4.51 -10.25 32.09
N ASP A 4 3.44 -9.79 31.45
CA ASP A 4 2.06 -10.11 31.84
C ASP A 4 1.75 -11.61 31.69
N LEU A 5 2.21 -12.24 30.61
CA LEU A 5 2.08 -13.68 30.37
C LEU A 5 2.73 -14.51 31.48
N HIS A 6 3.82 -14.01 32.05
CA HIS A 6 4.56 -14.67 33.13
C HIS A 6 4.17 -14.18 34.54
N GLY A 7 3.13 -13.33 34.66
CA GLY A 7 2.69 -12.80 35.95
C GLY A 7 3.72 -11.90 36.64
N HIS A 8 4.66 -11.34 35.89
CA HIS A 8 5.68 -10.43 36.41
C HIS A 8 5.31 -8.98 36.13
N PRO A 9 5.60 -8.05 37.06
CA PRO A 9 5.39 -6.63 36.82
C PRO A 9 6.29 -6.18 35.66
N HIS A 10 5.74 -5.35 34.77
CA HIS A 10 6.48 -4.76 33.67
C HIS A 10 7.70 -3.98 34.19
N LYS A 11 8.88 -4.31 33.68
CA LYS A 11 10.15 -3.65 34.02
C LYS A 11 10.63 -2.82 32.83
N PRO A 12 10.49 -1.48 32.85
CA PRO A 12 10.83 -0.62 31.71
C PRO A 12 12.28 -0.76 31.22
N HIS A 13 13.23 -0.95 32.13
CA HIS A 13 14.64 -1.11 31.76
C HIS A 13 14.91 -2.40 30.96
N LEU A 14 14.23 -3.51 31.27
CA LEU A 14 14.38 -4.76 30.50
C LEU A 14 13.76 -4.63 29.12
N HIS A 15 12.61 -3.96 29.01
CA HIS A 15 11.98 -3.66 27.72
C HIS A 15 12.92 -2.82 26.84
N LEU A 16 13.52 -1.77 27.40
CA LEU A 16 14.46 -0.92 26.68
C LEU A 16 15.70 -1.70 26.24
N GLN A 17 16.32 -2.48 27.13
CA GLN A 17 17.49 -3.30 26.81
C GLN A 17 17.19 -4.32 25.71
N LEU A 18 16.04 -5.00 25.79
CA LEU A 18 15.61 -5.96 24.77
C LEU A 18 15.36 -5.29 23.42
N SER A 19 14.65 -4.16 23.42
CA SER A 19 14.37 -3.38 22.21
C SER A 19 15.66 -2.91 21.55
N GLN A 20 16.60 -2.35 22.33
CA GLN A 20 17.91 -1.93 21.84
C GLN A 20 18.72 -3.09 21.26
N ALA A 21 18.79 -4.23 21.97
CA ALA A 21 19.50 -5.40 21.49
C ALA A 21 18.88 -5.97 20.19
N TYR A 22 17.55 -6.00 20.12
CA TYR A 22 16.82 -6.43 18.92
C TYR A 22 17.08 -5.49 17.74
N ASN A 23 17.03 -4.17 17.96
CA ASN A 23 17.32 -3.19 16.91
C ASN A 23 18.75 -3.35 16.37
N VAL A 24 19.75 -3.52 17.24
CA VAL A 24 21.14 -3.78 16.82
C VAL A 24 21.24 -5.09 16.03
N TYR A 25 20.55 -6.15 16.47
CA TYR A 25 20.49 -7.41 15.74
C TYR A 25 19.92 -7.26 14.33
N VAL A 26 18.77 -6.59 14.20
CA VAL A 26 18.14 -6.34 12.89
C VAL A 26 19.03 -5.48 12.00
N LEU A 27 19.67 -4.44 12.53
CA LEU A 27 20.61 -3.61 11.77
C LEU A 27 21.79 -4.41 11.24
N MET A 28 22.36 -5.31 12.05
CA MET A 28 23.44 -6.21 11.60
C MET A 28 22.98 -7.14 10.46
N LEU A 29 21.75 -7.66 10.54
CA LEU A 29 21.20 -8.50 9.47
C LEU A 29 21.00 -7.71 8.18
N LEU A 30 20.51 -6.47 8.27
CA LEU A 30 20.28 -5.63 7.10
C LEU A 30 21.59 -5.24 6.42
N GLU A 31 22.61 -4.89 7.19
CA GLU A 31 23.94 -4.60 6.66
C GLU A 31 24.55 -5.83 5.96
N LEU A 32 24.43 -7.00 6.60
CA LEU A 32 24.93 -8.25 6.00
C LEU A 32 24.20 -8.57 4.70
N GLU A 33 22.88 -8.40 4.67
CA GLU A 33 22.08 -8.59 3.46
C GLU A 33 22.52 -7.62 2.36
N GLU A 34 22.71 -6.34 2.68
CA GLU A 34 23.19 -5.33 1.72
C GLU A 34 24.57 -5.71 1.15
N MET A 35 25.51 -6.14 2.00
CA MET A 35 26.82 -6.63 1.57
C MET A 35 26.71 -7.85 0.63
N VAL A 36 25.83 -8.80 0.94
CA VAL A 36 25.60 -9.98 0.11
C VAL A 36 24.99 -9.59 -1.24
N GLN A 37 23.96 -8.75 -1.23
CA GLN A 37 23.31 -8.27 -2.46
C GLN A 37 24.32 -7.50 -3.33
N HIS A 38 25.16 -6.65 -2.74
CA HIS A 38 26.21 -5.96 -3.47
C HIS A 38 27.26 -6.92 -4.06
N ALA A 39 27.73 -7.90 -3.28
CA ALA A 39 28.68 -8.91 -3.76
C ALA A 39 28.11 -9.76 -4.92
N LEU A 40 26.80 -9.98 -4.95
CA LEU A 40 26.09 -10.68 -6.02
C LEU A 40 25.71 -9.76 -7.20
N GLY A 41 25.96 -8.45 -7.11
CA GLY A 41 25.57 -7.48 -8.15
C GLY A 41 24.06 -7.23 -8.23
N HIS A 42 23.35 -7.47 -7.14
CA HIS A 42 21.90 -7.29 -6.98
C HIS A 42 21.51 -5.92 -6.39
N ASP A 43 22.47 -5.00 -6.32
CA ASP A 43 22.34 -3.64 -5.79
C ASP A 43 21.80 -2.62 -6.82
N LYS A 44 21.51 -3.07 -8.05
CA LYS A 44 20.94 -2.21 -9.10
C LYS A 44 19.52 -1.77 -8.75
N PRO A 45 19.11 -0.55 -9.15
CA PRO A 45 17.71 -0.11 -9.03
C PRO A 45 16.76 -1.13 -9.65
N ASN A 46 15.67 -1.45 -8.93
CA ASN A 46 14.65 -2.40 -9.35
C ASN A 46 15.16 -3.83 -9.66
N TRP A 47 16.38 -4.20 -9.25
CA TRP A 47 16.95 -5.52 -9.54
C TRP A 47 16.01 -6.65 -9.13
N HIS A 48 15.40 -6.54 -7.95
CA HIS A 48 14.46 -7.52 -7.44
C HIS A 48 13.23 -7.67 -8.36
N MET A 49 12.62 -6.56 -8.78
CA MET A 49 11.46 -6.60 -9.68
C MET A 49 11.79 -7.25 -11.04
N LEU A 50 13.02 -7.14 -11.50
CA LEU A 50 13.44 -7.72 -12.78
C LEU A 50 13.90 -9.19 -12.67
N ASN A 51 14.37 -9.63 -11.50
CA ASN A 51 15.08 -10.92 -11.38
C ASN A 51 14.51 -11.87 -10.32
N ALA A 52 13.62 -11.43 -9.42
CA ALA A 52 13.20 -12.23 -8.26
C ALA A 52 12.43 -13.50 -8.60
N CYS A 53 11.68 -13.48 -9.70
CA CYS A 53 10.91 -14.65 -10.13
C CYS A 53 11.48 -15.17 -11.45
N PRO A 54 12.34 -16.19 -11.42
CA PRO A 54 12.87 -16.81 -12.64
C PRO A 54 11.74 -17.27 -13.57
N ALA A 55 10.70 -17.89 -13.03
CA ALA A 55 9.58 -18.37 -13.84
C ALA A 55 8.76 -17.26 -14.53
N CYS A 56 8.77 -16.03 -14.02
CA CYS A 56 8.04 -14.91 -14.63
C CYS A 56 8.94 -13.97 -15.46
N ASN A 57 10.26 -14.01 -15.27
CA ASN A 57 11.19 -13.08 -15.92
C ASN A 57 12.11 -13.75 -16.95
N TYR A 58 12.24 -15.08 -16.91
CA TYR A 58 13.06 -15.81 -17.86
C TYR A 58 12.29 -16.04 -19.17
N VAL A 59 12.82 -15.51 -20.27
CA VAL A 59 12.27 -15.65 -21.63
C VAL A 59 13.20 -16.53 -22.44
N LEU A 60 12.66 -17.55 -23.11
CA LEU A 60 13.45 -18.47 -23.93
C LEU A 60 13.66 -17.95 -25.35
N GLU A 61 14.78 -18.34 -25.97
CA GLU A 61 15.03 -18.07 -27.39
C GLU A 61 13.97 -18.75 -28.26
N GLY A 62 13.28 -17.97 -29.09
CA GLY A 62 12.21 -18.46 -29.97
C GLY A 62 10.82 -18.53 -29.33
N GLU A 63 10.66 -18.07 -28.09
CA GLU A 63 9.35 -17.94 -27.47
C GLU A 63 8.53 -16.82 -28.15
N PRO A 64 7.26 -17.05 -28.50
CA PRO A 64 6.43 -16.01 -29.10
C PRO A 64 6.16 -14.87 -28.11
N GLU A 65 6.15 -13.64 -28.60
CA GLU A 65 5.83 -12.47 -27.77
C GLU A 65 4.40 -12.56 -27.23
N LEU A 66 4.29 -12.64 -25.90
CA LEU A 66 2.99 -12.65 -25.23
C LEU A 66 2.49 -11.21 -25.03
N ALA A 67 1.22 -10.97 -25.36
CA ALA A 67 0.56 -9.69 -25.07
C ALA A 67 0.60 -9.32 -23.57
N HIS A 68 0.62 -10.34 -22.71
CA HIS A 68 0.80 -10.23 -21.27
C HIS A 68 1.84 -11.26 -20.83
N SER A 69 3.08 -10.84 -20.60
CA SER A 69 4.18 -11.74 -20.21
C SER A 69 4.22 -12.05 -18.71
N LYS A 70 3.51 -11.26 -17.91
CA LYS A 70 3.69 -11.20 -16.46
C LYS A 70 2.34 -11.17 -15.77
N LEU A 71 2.11 -12.12 -14.85
CA LEU A 71 0.95 -12.14 -13.96
C LEU A 71 1.39 -11.81 -12.54
N ILE A 72 0.76 -10.79 -11.97
CA ILE A 72 1.01 -10.32 -10.62
C ILE A 72 -0.29 -10.35 -9.83
N SER A 73 -0.16 -10.63 -8.53
CA SER A 73 -1.22 -10.51 -7.55
C SER A 73 -0.97 -9.26 -6.71
N LEU A 74 -2.06 -8.58 -6.38
CA LEU A 74 -2.05 -7.36 -5.58
C LEU A 74 -3.03 -7.56 -4.44
N ASP A 75 -2.59 -7.31 -3.21
CA ASP A 75 -3.45 -7.34 -2.03
C ASP A 75 -3.34 -6.02 -1.26
N GLY A 76 -4.49 -5.47 -0.91
CA GLY A 76 -4.62 -4.26 -0.09
C GLY A 76 -4.93 -4.64 1.35
N ASN A 77 -3.96 -4.48 2.23
CA ASN A 77 -4.11 -4.83 3.62
C ASN A 77 -4.47 -3.61 4.48
N ASN A 78 -5.77 -3.43 4.69
CA ASN A 78 -6.36 -2.38 5.51
C ASN A 78 -6.23 -2.63 7.03
N SER A 79 -5.70 -3.77 7.46
CA SER A 79 -5.41 -4.01 8.88
C SER A 79 -4.14 -3.30 9.34
N SER A 80 -3.24 -2.96 8.41
CA SER A 80 -1.96 -2.29 8.70
C SER A 80 -2.09 -0.77 8.80
N LYS A 81 -3.18 -0.27 9.39
CA LYS A 81 -3.41 1.16 9.60
C LYS A 81 -2.46 1.70 10.66
N CYS A 82 -1.82 2.83 10.36
CA CYS A 82 -0.90 3.52 11.26
C CYS A 82 -1.37 4.95 11.49
N PHE A 83 -1.52 5.36 12.75
CA PHE A 83 -1.85 6.75 13.11
C PHE A 83 -0.59 7.62 13.11
N ALA A 84 -0.68 8.84 12.58
CA ALA A 84 0.43 9.80 12.50
C ALA A 84 0.98 10.23 13.87
N GLN A 85 0.20 10.04 14.94
CA GLN A 85 0.58 10.38 16.31
C GLN A 85 0.40 9.20 17.28
N ALA A 86 0.51 7.96 16.79
CA ALA A 86 0.47 6.78 17.66
C ALA A 86 1.73 6.67 18.53
N GLY A 87 1.67 7.23 19.74
CA GLY A 87 2.68 7.01 20.79
C GLY A 87 4.08 7.53 20.45
N ASP A 88 5.10 6.86 21.01
CA ASP A 88 6.51 7.11 20.74
C ASP A 88 6.90 6.36 19.46
N GLN A 89 6.65 6.96 18.30
CA GLN A 89 7.00 6.36 17.01
C GLN A 89 8.52 6.26 16.87
N ASP A 90 8.98 5.09 16.45
CA ASP A 90 10.38 4.92 16.07
C ASP A 90 10.68 5.80 14.84
N LEU A 91 11.65 6.70 15.01
CA LEU A 91 12.13 7.58 13.93
C LEU A 91 13.02 6.83 12.93
N CYS A 92 13.42 5.58 13.24
CA CYS A 92 14.21 4.76 12.34
C CYS A 92 13.45 4.50 11.04
N THR A 93 14.09 4.85 9.92
CA THR A 93 13.57 4.55 8.60
C THR A 93 14.11 3.21 8.12
N PHE A 94 13.22 2.25 7.87
CA PHE A 94 13.59 0.99 7.27
C PHE A 94 13.82 1.17 5.77
N LYS A 95 15.07 1.07 5.33
CA LYS A 95 15.43 1.10 3.90
C LYS A 95 15.30 -0.31 3.34
N SER A 96 14.48 -0.45 2.29
CA SER A 96 14.29 -1.72 1.62
C SER A 96 13.96 -1.49 0.15
N ASN A 97 14.56 -2.31 -0.71
CA ASN A 97 14.31 -2.30 -2.16
C ASN A 97 12.89 -2.76 -2.52
N TYR A 98 12.17 -3.36 -1.58
CA TYR A 98 10.76 -3.72 -1.75
C TYR A 98 9.84 -2.53 -1.54
N LEU A 99 10.21 -1.57 -0.69
CA LEU A 99 9.36 -0.45 -0.32
C LEU A 99 9.40 0.65 -1.37
N LEU A 100 8.25 0.95 -1.95
CA LEU A 100 8.12 2.13 -2.81
C LEU A 100 8.18 3.40 -1.97
N SER A 101 8.95 4.38 -2.44
CA SER A 101 9.11 5.66 -1.76
C SER A 101 7.77 6.39 -1.64
N PRO A 102 7.48 7.03 -0.50
CA PRO A 102 6.33 7.93 -0.33
C PRO A 102 6.21 8.98 -1.43
N MET A 103 7.34 9.54 -1.88
CA MET A 103 7.35 10.55 -2.94
C MET A 103 6.88 9.98 -4.28
N PHE A 104 7.29 8.75 -4.60
CA PHE A 104 6.85 8.06 -5.81
C PHE A 104 5.35 7.76 -5.74
N ILE A 105 4.84 7.37 -4.57
CA ILE A 105 3.42 7.08 -4.37
C ILE A 105 2.56 8.36 -4.45
N ASP A 106 3.03 9.47 -3.88
CA ASP A 106 2.28 10.73 -3.84
C ASP A 106 2.10 11.38 -5.23
N GLU A 107 2.99 11.08 -6.18
CA GLU A 107 2.82 11.47 -7.59
C GLU A 107 1.49 10.96 -8.16
N PHE A 108 1.07 9.76 -7.75
CA PHE A 108 -0.18 9.14 -8.20
C PHE A 108 -1.43 9.63 -7.44
N LYS A 109 -1.27 10.49 -6.42
CA LYS A 109 -2.39 11.05 -5.64
C LYS A 109 -3.18 12.09 -6.42
N LYS A 110 -2.56 12.76 -7.41
CA LYS A 110 -3.10 13.95 -8.09
C LYS A 110 -3.32 13.75 -9.58
N GLU A 111 -4.38 13.08 -9.96
CA GLU A 111 -4.99 13.35 -11.25
C GLU A 111 -6.52 13.28 -11.11
N PRO A 112 -7.23 14.41 -11.18
CA PRO A 112 -8.68 14.41 -11.16
C PRO A 112 -9.20 13.60 -12.35
N THR A 113 -10.15 12.71 -12.10
CA THR A 113 -11.03 12.18 -13.14
C THR A 113 -11.67 13.35 -13.88
N HIS A 114 -11.19 13.65 -15.09
CA HIS A 114 -11.97 14.46 -16.02
C HIS A 114 -13.31 13.78 -16.25
N GLY A 115 -14.40 14.53 -16.07
CA GLY A 115 -15.70 14.20 -16.65
C GLY A 115 -16.83 13.87 -15.68
N ARG A 116 -17.24 14.83 -14.84
CA ARG A 116 -18.66 15.25 -14.79
C ARG A 116 -18.68 16.73 -14.45
N THR A 117 -18.68 17.56 -15.49
CA THR A 117 -19.15 18.94 -15.41
C THR A 117 -20.60 18.92 -14.94
N HIS A 118 -20.83 18.94 -13.63
CA HIS A 118 -22.05 19.52 -13.11
C HIS A 118 -21.86 21.02 -13.23
N SER A 119 -22.24 21.53 -14.40
CA SER A 119 -22.42 22.95 -14.63
C SER A 119 -23.28 23.47 -13.48
N ALA A 120 -22.76 24.48 -12.79
CA ALA A 120 -23.50 25.25 -11.82
C ALA A 120 -24.77 25.78 -12.49
N LYS A 121 -25.90 25.18 -12.17
CA LYS A 121 -27.20 25.80 -12.37
C LYS A 121 -27.73 26.15 -11.00
N GLU A 122 -27.74 27.45 -10.75
CA GLU A 122 -28.40 28.13 -9.65
C GLU A 122 -29.83 27.60 -9.50
N LEU A 123 -30.24 27.41 -8.23
CA LEU A 123 -31.61 27.09 -7.87
C LEU A 123 -32.59 28.17 -8.34
N PRO A 124 -33.79 27.76 -8.75
CA PRO A 124 -35.00 28.43 -8.29
C PRO A 124 -35.87 27.50 -7.43
N LYS A 125 -36.39 28.05 -6.34
CA LYS A 125 -37.39 27.46 -5.44
C LYS A 125 -38.76 27.37 -6.14
N GLU A 126 -39.47 26.25 -6.01
CA GLU A 126 -40.82 26.12 -5.38
C GLU A 126 -41.64 24.88 -5.82
N ASN A 127 -42.26 24.26 -4.80
CA ASN A 127 -43.59 23.63 -4.70
C ASN A 127 -44.01 22.36 -5.50
N LYS A 128 -44.15 21.27 -4.72
CA LYS A 128 -45.22 20.22 -4.67
C LYS A 128 -45.77 19.62 -5.99
N THR A 129 -45.64 18.30 -6.15
CA THR A 129 -46.66 17.25 -5.82
C THR A 129 -46.31 15.90 -6.47
N LYS A 130 -46.50 14.83 -5.68
CA LYS A 130 -46.48 13.36 -5.93
C LYS A 130 -46.53 12.85 -7.39
N THR A 131 -45.77 11.79 -7.70
CA THR A 131 -46.21 10.48 -8.24
C THR A 131 -45.00 9.50 -8.28
N GLU A 132 -45.16 8.32 -7.67
CA GLU A 132 -44.30 7.09 -7.76
C GLU A 132 -44.62 6.36 -9.10
N PRO A 133 -43.73 5.57 -9.75
CA PRO A 133 -43.24 4.32 -9.15
C PRO A 133 -41.79 3.87 -9.49
N ASP A 134 -41.20 3.17 -8.52
CA ASP A 134 -40.31 2.01 -8.64
C ASP A 134 -39.20 2.04 -9.72
N GLU A 135 -38.02 2.53 -9.33
CA GLU A 135 -36.78 1.81 -9.65
C GLU A 135 -36.24 1.24 -8.33
N ASP A 136 -36.40 -0.07 -8.12
CA ASP A 136 -35.73 -0.79 -7.04
C ASP A 136 -34.22 -0.84 -7.36
N ASN A 137 -33.56 0.29 -7.10
CA ASN A 137 -32.13 0.43 -7.24
C ASN A 137 -31.44 -0.35 -6.12
N CYS A 138 -31.20 -1.64 -6.38
CA CYS A 138 -30.48 -2.56 -5.51
C CYS A 138 -29.07 -2.04 -5.12
N THR A 139 -28.53 -1.04 -5.81
CA THR A 139 -27.24 -0.42 -5.46
C THR A 139 -27.28 0.60 -4.32
N ASP A 140 -28.45 1.17 -3.98
CA ASP A 140 -28.58 2.13 -2.87
C ASP A 140 -28.69 1.47 -1.50
N LYS A 141 -29.08 0.19 -1.47
CA LYS A 141 -29.17 -0.63 -0.24
C LYS A 141 -27.85 -1.34 0.09
N SER A 142 -26.86 -1.29 -0.82
CA SER A 142 -25.53 -1.82 -0.56
C SER A 142 -24.78 -0.86 0.37
N LYS A 143 -24.54 -1.28 1.61
CA LYS A 143 -23.80 -0.50 2.63
C LYS A 143 -22.43 -0.02 2.14
N THR A 144 -21.90 -0.64 1.10
CA THR A 144 -20.66 -0.27 0.39
C THR A 144 -20.76 1.07 -0.36
N SER A 145 -21.94 1.48 -0.82
CA SER A 145 -22.14 2.74 -1.57
C SER A 145 -22.19 3.96 -0.66
N ASN A 146 -22.74 3.82 0.55
CA ASN A 146 -22.86 4.89 1.56
C ASN A 146 -21.57 5.10 2.39
N ALA A 147 -20.52 4.32 2.15
CA ALA A 147 -19.21 4.55 2.79
C ALA A 147 -18.50 5.83 2.30
N LYS A 148 -19.01 6.48 1.23
CA LYS A 148 -18.42 7.69 0.66
C LYS A 148 -18.75 8.99 1.40
N GLU A 149 -19.82 9.06 2.18
CA GLU A 149 -20.25 10.32 2.82
C GLU A 149 -19.92 10.44 4.31
N GLN A 150 -19.43 9.36 4.92
CA GLN A 150 -18.81 9.44 6.24
C GLN A 150 -17.35 9.03 6.12
N SER A 151 -16.52 9.88 5.52
CA SER A 151 -15.11 9.92 5.91
C SER A 151 -15.09 10.30 7.38
N SER A 152 -15.10 9.31 8.26
CA SER A 152 -14.96 9.55 9.67
C SER A 152 -13.67 10.35 9.86
N HIS A 153 -13.71 11.43 10.65
CA HIS A 153 -12.53 12.18 11.08
C HIS A 153 -11.42 11.29 11.68
N GLN A 154 -11.70 10.01 11.94
CA GLN A 154 -10.73 8.99 12.29
C GLN A 154 -9.68 8.73 11.20
N MET A 155 -10.02 8.88 9.91
CA MET A 155 -9.06 8.66 8.82
C MET A 155 -8.06 9.81 8.68
N ASP A 156 -8.43 11.03 9.09
CA ASP A 156 -7.57 12.22 9.07
C ASP A 156 -6.38 12.07 10.03
N GLY A 157 -6.50 11.22 11.06
CA GLY A 157 -5.43 10.92 12.01
C GLY A 157 -4.44 9.84 11.55
N LEU A 158 -4.71 9.18 10.42
CA LEU A 158 -3.84 8.12 9.90
C LEU A 158 -2.70 8.69 9.06
N ASP A 159 -1.48 8.17 9.27
CA ASP A 159 -0.35 8.39 8.38
C ASP A 159 -0.42 7.41 7.20
N ALA A 160 -0.70 6.14 7.51
CA ALA A 160 -0.98 5.11 6.53
C ALA A 160 -2.34 4.45 6.81
N THR A 161 -3.18 4.31 5.78
CA THR A 161 -4.48 3.65 5.85
C THR A 161 -4.39 2.14 5.63
N GLY A 162 -3.19 1.62 5.38
CA GLY A 162 -2.90 0.23 5.08
C GLY A 162 -1.58 0.11 4.32
N ASN A 163 -1.29 -1.09 3.82
CA ASN A 163 -0.22 -1.31 2.84
C ASN A 163 -0.72 -2.17 1.68
N PHE A 164 -0.04 -2.07 0.56
CA PHE A 164 -0.27 -2.85 -0.65
C PHE A 164 0.90 -3.75 -0.89
N LEU A 165 0.64 -5.06 -0.93
CA LEU A 165 1.61 -6.07 -1.29
C LEU A 165 1.40 -6.45 -2.76
N CYS A 166 2.45 -6.36 -3.56
CA CYS A 166 2.50 -6.92 -4.90
C CYS A 166 3.36 -8.17 -4.91
N THR A 167 2.86 -9.26 -5.46
CA THR A 167 3.60 -10.51 -5.63
C THR A 167 3.50 -11.02 -7.05
N TRP A 168 4.52 -11.74 -7.49
CA TRP A 168 4.43 -12.62 -8.65
C TRP A 168 3.42 -13.74 -8.36
N CYS A 169 2.85 -14.33 -9.41
CA CYS A 169 1.97 -15.50 -9.26
C CYS A 169 2.65 -16.70 -8.55
N HIS A 170 3.98 -16.75 -8.55
CA HIS A 170 4.79 -17.75 -7.84
C HIS A 170 5.14 -17.35 -6.39
N GLY A 171 4.50 -16.31 -5.84
CA GLY A 171 4.62 -15.93 -4.42
C GLY A 171 5.84 -15.05 -4.08
N MET A 172 6.68 -14.72 -5.05
CA MET A 172 7.81 -13.80 -4.85
C MET A 172 7.32 -12.36 -4.74
N VAL A 173 7.78 -11.60 -3.74
CA VAL A 173 7.35 -10.21 -3.55
C VAL A 173 7.93 -9.32 -4.65
N VAL A 174 7.10 -8.52 -5.30
CA VAL A 174 7.52 -7.53 -6.31
C VAL A 174 7.88 -6.24 -5.60
N CYS A 175 6.91 -5.69 -4.87
CA CYS A 175 7.04 -4.46 -4.11
C CYS A 175 5.97 -4.38 -3.02
N LEU A 176 6.20 -3.48 -2.07
CA LEU A 176 5.31 -3.13 -0.98
C LEU A 176 5.16 -1.61 -0.98
N ALA A 177 3.95 -1.11 -0.81
CA ALA A 177 3.67 0.33 -0.80
C ALA A 177 2.73 0.68 0.35
N ASN A 178 3.08 1.71 1.14
CA ASN A 178 2.16 2.21 2.16
C ASN A 178 1.05 3.05 1.52
N MET A 179 -0.17 2.89 2.01
CA MET A 179 -1.32 3.65 1.56
C MET A 179 -1.38 4.98 2.30
N LEU A 180 -0.78 6.03 1.73
CA LEU A 180 -0.68 7.34 2.39
C LEU A 180 -1.98 8.13 2.23
N GLN A 181 -2.77 8.24 3.30
CA GLN A 181 -3.98 9.09 3.44
C GLN A 181 -4.99 9.08 2.27
N SER A 182 -4.95 8.09 1.38
CA SER A 182 -5.93 7.90 0.32
C SER A 182 -6.82 6.71 0.65
N SER A 183 -8.10 6.82 0.29
CA SER A 183 -8.95 5.64 0.17
C SER A 183 -8.39 4.72 -0.92
N GLU A 184 -8.65 3.42 -0.80
CA GLU A 184 -8.13 2.27 -1.57
C GLU A 184 -8.09 2.44 -3.11
N LEU A 185 -8.76 3.46 -3.67
CA LEU A 185 -9.04 3.60 -5.10
C LEU A 185 -8.14 4.56 -5.87
N CYS A 186 -7.46 5.52 -5.24
CA CYS A 186 -6.80 6.61 -5.98
C CYS A 186 -5.41 6.24 -6.53
N VAL A 187 -4.60 5.49 -5.77
CA VAL A 187 -3.21 5.21 -6.18
C VAL A 187 -3.13 4.16 -7.31
N PHE A 188 -4.00 3.14 -7.29
CA PHE A 188 -3.76 1.92 -8.09
C PHE A 188 -4.56 1.77 -9.39
N LYS A 189 -5.60 2.57 -9.66
CA LYS A 189 -6.10 2.65 -11.05
C LYS A 189 -5.04 3.17 -12.03
N LYS A 190 -3.99 3.81 -11.50
CA LYS A 190 -3.00 4.58 -12.27
C LYS A 190 -1.57 4.08 -12.12
N LEU A 191 -1.30 3.16 -11.19
CA LEU A 191 0.01 2.54 -11.07
C LEU A 191 0.25 1.63 -12.28
N LYS A 192 0.74 2.22 -13.37
CA LYS A 192 1.36 1.48 -14.45
C LYS A 192 2.65 0.93 -13.84
N LEU A 193 2.74 -0.39 -13.67
CA LEU A 193 3.98 -1.06 -13.26
C LEU A 193 4.99 -1.16 -14.42
N LYS A 194 4.58 -0.83 -15.64
CA LYS A 194 5.44 -0.80 -16.83
C LYS A 194 6.76 -0.02 -16.67
N PRO A 195 6.81 1.23 -16.17
CA PRO A 195 8.06 1.96 -15.97
C PRO A 195 8.93 1.38 -14.83
N LEU A 196 8.38 0.52 -13.96
CA LEU A 196 9.15 -0.16 -12.90
C LEU A 196 9.65 -1.55 -13.34
N LEU A 197 8.97 -2.18 -14.31
CA LEU A 197 9.27 -3.51 -14.85
C LEU A 197 10.07 -3.47 -16.15
N ILE A 198 10.40 -2.29 -16.66
CA ILE A 198 11.21 -2.05 -17.85
C ILE A 198 12.38 -1.16 -17.40
N ALA A 199 13.52 -1.77 -17.16
CA ALA A 199 14.82 -1.10 -17.03
C ALA A 199 15.83 -1.84 -17.90
#